data_AF-A0A250WX72-F1
#
_entry.id   AF-A0A250WX72-F1
#
_cell.length_a   1.000
_cell.length_b   1.000
_cell.length_c   1.000
_cell.angle_alpha   90.00
_cell.angle_beta   90.00
_cell.angle_gamma   90.00
#
_symmetry.space_group_name_H-M   'P 1'
#
loop_
_entity.id
_entity.type
_entity.pdbx_description
1 polymer ?
#
loop_
_entity_poly.entity_id
_entity_poly.type
_entity_poly.pdbx_seq_one_letter_code
_entity_poly.pdbx_strand_id
1 'polypeptide(L)'
;MVAALDPWTSKTLGQWDVHQCFNAPMERLRYKGSGGTYEWGSNHWHETTWNKVRITSAVYELGFHIIHSDADVTWFKDPMPFFSKYFSGPPHVLFSSDALETQNLGPGDQGLEADTGPHHNINTGVYFIQQYPGGKNFLNAWLSQKKEGPVRTRGIGHDQDGLNLLARGKEFWGNTDPNMPSAWPSMRQGQRMFSAVLDNSTLISLLPVSMFGNAYTYVTGRVHEQMQHPLYEVHWVWSGTTLEAKQQTMRDALKFWDPPEYYNAKDLALITFDIWIPEAPETFNSLKDEDTEKMLQFHVIAANRQLRQAYYGFIAAMGLGRILILPKFHCFCAKNWKETIACRVYGEKHSTFPFECSLSQLLRAKRLLHGLNVESETKKGSVTIREHSFLSNQNVPDEIKKSRLVLEPAAERRLDKDVTAPPSASLQDVVKLPDGSFKLTVPWPLDVEELKEMLKEILPKFRIVHLSNATKIVGFDFYDPTFHAKFDEEISKMTTYWCCRSQKDVDRYNASVKVDLRILPEERDQSSKHLLSVFGTTFVTSISP
;
A
#
# COMPACT_ATOMS: atom_id res chain seq x y z
N MET A 1 -21.50 21.91 -10.13
CA MET A 1 -20.45 22.09 -11.17
C MET A 1 -19.33 21.09 -10.92
N VAL A 2 -19.05 20.23 -11.88
CA VAL A 2 -17.94 19.24 -11.82
C VAL A 2 -16.94 19.66 -12.88
N ALA A 3 -15.69 19.88 -12.49
CA ALA A 3 -14.64 20.40 -13.36
C ALA A 3 -13.65 19.29 -13.72
N ALA A 4 -13.51 19.00 -15.02
CA ALA A 4 -12.41 18.18 -15.52
C ALA A 4 -11.25 19.08 -15.96
N LEU A 5 -10.03 18.75 -15.55
CA LEU A 5 -8.83 19.50 -15.92
C LEU A 5 -8.17 18.98 -17.20
N ASP A 6 -8.69 17.89 -17.78
CA ASP A 6 -8.24 17.32 -19.04
C ASP A 6 -9.42 17.04 -20.00
N PRO A 7 -9.17 17.06 -21.33
CA PRO A 7 -10.21 16.87 -22.33
C PRO A 7 -10.89 15.50 -22.29
N TRP A 8 -10.18 14.44 -21.87
CA TRP A 8 -10.75 13.08 -21.87
C TRP A 8 -11.75 12.92 -20.74
N THR A 9 -11.40 13.36 -19.53
CA THR A 9 -12.34 13.38 -18.39
C THR A 9 -13.55 14.27 -18.68
N SER A 10 -13.34 15.43 -19.31
CA SER A 10 -14.44 16.32 -19.72
C SER A 10 -15.39 15.63 -20.70
N LYS A 11 -14.85 14.88 -21.68
CA LYS A 11 -15.64 14.09 -22.63
C LYS A 11 -16.41 12.97 -21.93
N THR A 12 -15.79 12.24 -21.02
CA THR A 12 -16.44 11.18 -20.23
C THR A 12 -17.57 11.72 -19.37
N LEU A 13 -17.34 12.85 -18.68
CA LEU A 13 -18.39 13.55 -17.91
C LEU A 13 -19.55 13.96 -18.81
N GLY A 14 -19.28 14.49 -20.01
CA GLY A 14 -20.32 14.80 -21.00
C GLY A 14 -21.10 13.57 -21.47
N GLN A 15 -20.44 12.41 -21.64
CA GLN A 15 -21.11 11.14 -21.93
C GLN A 15 -22.00 10.64 -20.78
N TRP A 16 -21.71 11.07 -19.55
CA TRP A 16 -22.51 10.79 -18.35
C TRP A 16 -23.55 11.88 -18.06
N ASP A 17 -23.88 12.72 -19.04
CA ASP A 17 -24.89 13.78 -18.95
C ASP A 17 -24.54 14.89 -17.94
N VAL A 18 -23.25 15.06 -17.61
CA VAL A 18 -22.76 16.14 -16.76
C VAL A 18 -22.55 17.39 -17.60
N HIS A 19 -23.52 18.31 -17.59
CA HIS A 19 -23.48 19.53 -18.43
C HIS A 19 -22.85 20.76 -17.75
N GLN A 20 -22.66 20.73 -16.43
CA GLN A 20 -22.07 21.85 -15.68
C GLN A 20 -20.55 21.70 -15.59
N CYS A 21 -19.86 21.80 -16.73
CA CYS A 21 -18.41 21.66 -16.85
C CYS A 21 -17.69 23.02 -16.83
N PHE A 22 -16.61 23.11 -16.06
CA PHE A 22 -15.68 24.24 -16.08
C PHE A 22 -14.51 23.93 -17.00
N ASN A 23 -14.28 24.77 -18.01
CA ASN A 23 -13.04 24.74 -18.77
C ASN A 23 -11.95 25.42 -17.96
N ALA A 24 -10.95 24.66 -17.55
CA ALA A 24 -9.79 25.20 -16.85
C ALA A 24 -9.16 26.33 -17.67
N PRO A 25 -8.89 27.51 -17.08
CA PRO A 25 -8.20 28.60 -17.77
C PRO A 25 -6.75 28.19 -18.07
N MET A 26 -6.54 27.56 -19.22
CA MET A 26 -5.26 27.00 -19.64
C MET A 26 -4.16 28.06 -19.74
N GLU A 27 -4.52 29.32 -19.89
CA GLU A 27 -3.61 30.48 -19.86
C GLU A 27 -3.04 30.76 -18.48
N ARG A 28 -3.72 30.34 -17.40
CA ARG A 28 -3.21 30.44 -16.03
C ARG A 28 -2.23 29.34 -15.68
N LEU A 29 -2.19 28.24 -16.44
CA LEU A 29 -1.23 27.18 -16.25
C LEU A 29 0.16 27.67 -16.68
N ARG A 30 1.09 27.77 -15.73
CA ARG A 30 2.49 28.12 -16.04
C ARG A 30 3.22 26.98 -16.74
N TYR A 31 2.84 25.76 -16.43
CA TYR A 31 3.43 24.56 -17.00
C TYR A 31 2.36 23.74 -17.71
N LYS A 32 2.65 23.36 -18.96
CA LYS A 32 1.72 22.67 -19.87
C LYS A 32 2.14 21.22 -20.19
N GLY A 33 3.03 20.62 -19.38
CA GLY A 33 3.35 19.19 -19.50
C GLY A 33 4.34 18.81 -20.59
N SER A 34 5.49 19.49 -20.70
CA SER A 34 6.54 19.16 -21.69
C SER A 34 7.53 18.05 -21.26
N GLY A 35 7.39 17.50 -20.05
CA GLY A 35 8.24 16.44 -19.53
C GLY A 35 7.71 15.06 -19.90
N GLY A 36 8.58 14.12 -20.26
CA GLY A 36 8.18 12.80 -20.76
C GLY A 36 7.47 11.89 -19.75
N THR A 37 7.65 12.11 -18.44
CA THR A 37 7.05 11.30 -17.35
C THR A 37 6.72 12.13 -16.10
N TYR A 38 5.56 11.86 -15.48
CA TYR A 38 5.17 12.39 -14.17
C TYR A 38 5.82 11.53 -13.07
N GLU A 39 6.88 12.05 -12.44
CA GLU A 39 7.62 11.37 -11.38
C GLU A 39 7.64 12.21 -10.10
N TRP A 40 7.41 11.59 -8.94
CA TRP A 40 7.42 12.29 -7.65
C TRP A 40 8.76 13.02 -7.42
N GLY A 41 8.70 14.29 -7.01
CA GLY A 41 9.87 15.14 -6.79
C GLY A 41 10.51 15.72 -8.07
N SER A 42 10.05 15.33 -9.27
CA SER A 42 10.52 15.91 -10.53
C SER A 42 10.03 17.35 -10.73
N ASN A 43 10.65 18.08 -11.67
CA ASN A 43 10.17 19.40 -12.07
C ASN A 43 8.72 19.35 -12.63
N HIS A 44 8.40 18.31 -13.39
CA HIS A 44 7.04 18.09 -13.91
C HIS A 44 6.03 17.95 -12.76
N TRP A 45 6.36 17.18 -11.73
CA TRP A 45 5.55 17.03 -10.52
C TRP A 45 5.41 18.36 -9.77
N HIS A 46 6.52 19.03 -9.46
CA HIS A 46 6.52 20.35 -8.80
C HIS A 46 5.58 21.34 -9.49
N GLU A 47 5.73 21.53 -10.79
CA GLU A 47 4.89 22.48 -11.52
C GLU A 47 3.41 22.07 -11.58
N THR A 48 3.14 20.77 -11.71
CA THR A 48 1.76 20.25 -11.74
C THR A 48 1.07 20.47 -10.40
N THR A 49 1.78 20.26 -9.28
CA THR A 49 1.21 20.54 -7.96
C THR A 49 0.83 22.02 -7.79
N TRP A 50 1.63 22.96 -8.32
CA TRP A 50 1.27 24.38 -8.28
C TRP A 50 0.14 24.76 -9.25
N ASN A 51 -0.04 24.04 -10.35
CA ASN A 51 -1.16 24.25 -11.26
C ASN A 51 -2.51 24.03 -10.56
N LYS A 52 -2.59 23.08 -9.62
CA LYS A 52 -3.84 22.85 -8.87
C LYS A 52 -4.28 24.09 -8.10
N VAL A 53 -3.35 24.79 -7.44
CA VAL A 53 -3.64 26.05 -6.71
C VAL A 53 -4.11 27.15 -7.67
N ARG A 54 -3.54 27.23 -8.88
CA ARG A 54 -3.95 28.23 -9.90
C ARG A 54 -5.36 27.99 -10.40
N ILE A 55 -5.72 26.74 -10.63
CA ILE A 55 -7.06 26.34 -11.04
C ILE A 55 -8.06 26.57 -9.93
N THR A 56 -7.75 26.13 -8.70
CA THR A 56 -8.55 26.43 -7.51
C THR A 56 -8.80 27.92 -7.37
N SER A 57 -7.78 28.75 -7.53
CA SER A 57 -7.92 30.21 -7.50
C SER A 57 -8.86 30.75 -8.58
N ALA A 58 -8.81 30.21 -9.80
CA ALA A 58 -9.73 30.61 -10.85
C ALA A 58 -11.19 30.24 -10.56
N VAL A 59 -11.44 29.05 -10.03
CA VAL A 59 -12.80 28.63 -9.61
C VAL A 59 -13.28 29.50 -8.45
N TYR A 60 -12.39 29.86 -7.52
CA TYR A 60 -12.70 30.69 -6.36
C TYR A 60 -13.16 32.09 -6.78
N GLU A 61 -12.50 32.68 -7.78
CA GLU A 61 -12.84 33.99 -8.33
C GLU A 61 -14.23 34.05 -8.96
N LEU A 62 -14.83 32.90 -9.32
CA LEU A 62 -16.21 32.83 -9.80
C LEU A 62 -17.25 32.88 -8.67
N GLY A 63 -16.83 32.89 -7.40
CA GLY A 63 -17.72 33.00 -6.24
C GLY A 63 -18.10 31.66 -5.59
N PHE A 64 -17.41 30.57 -5.92
CA PHE A 64 -17.72 29.24 -5.38
C PHE A 64 -16.94 28.93 -4.10
N HIS A 65 -17.60 28.23 -3.17
CA HIS A 65 -16.89 27.36 -2.23
C HIS A 65 -16.25 26.20 -3.01
N ILE A 66 -15.06 25.76 -2.60
CA ILE A 66 -14.31 24.73 -3.31
C ILE A 66 -14.10 23.53 -2.42
N ILE A 67 -14.35 22.33 -2.96
CA ILE A 67 -13.77 21.08 -2.47
C ILE A 67 -12.81 20.61 -3.56
N HIS A 68 -11.55 20.45 -3.19
CA HIS A 68 -10.50 19.92 -4.05
C HIS A 68 -10.20 18.48 -3.66
N SER A 69 -9.85 17.67 -4.66
CA SER A 69 -9.37 16.29 -4.49
C SER A 69 -8.28 16.00 -5.51
N ASP A 70 -7.16 15.43 -5.09
CA ASP A 70 -6.17 14.82 -5.99
C ASP A 70 -6.80 13.62 -6.72
N ALA A 71 -6.20 13.21 -7.84
CA ALA A 71 -6.70 12.14 -8.70
C ALA A 71 -6.56 10.74 -8.09
N ASP A 72 -5.68 10.59 -7.09
CA ASP A 72 -5.45 9.37 -6.32
C ASP A 72 -6.16 9.39 -4.96
N VAL A 73 -7.38 9.93 -4.96
CA VAL A 73 -8.34 9.88 -3.85
C VAL A 73 -9.54 9.05 -4.27
N THR A 74 -10.07 8.24 -3.36
CA THR A 74 -11.34 7.52 -3.56
C THR A 74 -12.37 8.00 -2.57
N TRP A 75 -13.51 8.48 -3.07
CA TRP A 75 -14.66 8.88 -2.25
C TRP A 75 -15.59 7.68 -2.02
N PHE A 76 -15.85 7.37 -0.76
CA PHE A 76 -16.69 6.26 -0.30
C PHE A 76 -18.12 6.70 0.03
N LYS A 77 -18.30 8.00 0.28
CA LYS A 77 -19.57 8.60 0.67
C LYS A 77 -19.65 10.03 0.14
N ASP A 78 -20.87 10.49 -0.13
CA ASP A 78 -21.13 11.91 -0.42
C ASP A 78 -20.63 12.78 0.74
N PRO A 79 -19.65 13.67 0.49
CA PRO A 79 -19.08 14.50 1.54
C PRO A 79 -19.83 15.80 1.77
N MET A 80 -20.82 16.13 0.93
CA MET A 80 -21.56 17.39 1.03
C MET A 80 -22.22 17.61 2.40
N PRO A 81 -22.85 16.59 3.04
CA PRO A 81 -23.42 16.76 4.38
C PRO A 81 -22.39 17.11 5.45
N PHE A 82 -21.11 16.79 5.25
CA PHE A 82 -20.03 17.20 6.14
C PHE A 82 -19.60 18.64 5.86
N PHE A 83 -19.26 18.95 4.60
CA PHE A 83 -18.70 20.26 4.24
C PHE A 83 -19.71 21.40 4.32
N SER A 84 -21.00 21.15 4.07
CA SER A 84 -22.04 22.19 4.11
C SER A 84 -22.17 22.86 5.47
N LYS A 85 -21.77 22.18 6.55
CA LYS A 85 -21.72 22.73 7.92
C LYS A 85 -20.75 23.91 8.06
N TYR A 86 -19.79 24.03 7.14
CA TYR A 86 -18.70 25.00 7.18
C TYR A 86 -18.81 26.06 6.07
N PHE A 87 -19.96 26.17 5.38
CA PHE A 87 -20.16 27.22 4.35
C PHE A 87 -20.22 28.63 4.94
N SER A 88 -20.54 28.75 6.23
CA SER A 88 -20.59 30.03 6.97
C SER A 88 -19.96 29.91 8.35
N GLY A 89 -19.02 28.97 8.53
CA GLY A 89 -18.37 28.68 9.80
C GLY A 89 -17.12 29.52 10.06
N PRO A 90 -16.58 29.50 11.30
CA PRO A 90 -15.34 30.20 11.61
C PRO A 90 -14.10 29.65 10.89
N PRO A 91 -13.90 28.33 10.62
CA PRO A 91 -12.78 27.92 9.79
C PRO A 91 -13.06 28.28 8.33
N HIS A 92 -12.20 29.12 7.76
CA HIS A 92 -12.28 29.54 6.37
C HIS A 92 -11.80 28.44 5.41
N VAL A 93 -10.86 27.61 5.86
CA VAL A 93 -10.28 26.52 5.06
C VAL A 93 -10.12 25.26 5.91
N LEU A 94 -10.37 24.10 5.31
CA LEU A 94 -10.20 22.79 5.91
C LEU A 94 -9.24 21.98 5.07
N PHE A 95 -8.24 21.36 5.66
CA PHE A 95 -7.29 20.51 4.93
C PHE A 95 -7.22 19.12 5.53
N SER A 96 -6.99 18.10 4.69
CA SER A 96 -6.58 16.79 5.20
C SER A 96 -5.25 16.86 5.93
N SER A 97 -5.03 15.91 6.84
CA SER A 97 -3.79 15.80 7.62
C SER A 97 -2.96 14.62 7.14
N ASP A 98 -1.62 14.76 7.22
CA ASP A 98 -0.68 13.64 7.09
C ASP A 98 -0.50 12.87 8.42
N ALA A 99 -1.33 13.15 9.44
CA ALA A 99 -1.36 12.39 10.68
C ALA A 99 -1.78 10.92 10.44
N LEU A 100 -1.41 10.06 11.37
CA LEU A 100 -1.76 8.63 11.36
C LEU A 100 -2.66 8.24 12.53
N GLU A 101 -3.10 9.24 13.29
CA GLU A 101 -4.02 9.10 14.41
C GLU A 101 -5.01 10.26 14.43
N THR A 102 -6.09 10.06 15.20
CA THR A 102 -7.03 11.12 15.55
C THR A 102 -7.10 11.26 17.07
N GLN A 103 -7.40 12.47 17.55
CA GLN A 103 -7.72 12.75 18.95
C GLN A 103 -9.23 12.97 19.16
N ASN A 104 -10.05 12.78 18.12
CA ASN A 104 -11.51 12.77 18.28
C ASN A 104 -11.94 11.64 19.23
N LEU A 105 -13.00 11.88 20.01
CA LEU A 105 -13.49 10.99 21.06
C LEU A 105 -14.59 10.04 20.58
N GLY A 106 -14.20 8.83 20.17
CA GLY A 106 -15.11 7.72 19.87
C GLY A 106 -16.24 8.05 18.87
N PRO A 107 -17.29 7.22 18.80
CA PRO A 107 -18.32 7.31 17.75
C PRO A 107 -19.09 8.64 17.67
N GLY A 108 -19.17 9.37 18.78
CA GLY A 108 -19.94 10.62 18.88
C GLY A 108 -19.20 11.85 18.35
N ASP A 109 -17.88 11.77 18.12
CA ASP A 109 -17.05 12.93 17.79
C ASP A 109 -16.69 13.01 16.30
N GLN A 110 -17.72 13.21 15.49
CA GLN A 110 -17.62 13.29 14.02
C GLN A 110 -17.42 14.74 13.52
N GLY A 111 -16.77 15.59 14.32
CA GLY A 111 -16.40 16.97 13.98
C GLY A 111 -15.08 17.07 13.22
N LEU A 112 -14.53 18.28 13.13
CA LEU A 112 -13.14 18.52 12.69
C LEU A 112 -12.14 17.84 13.63
N GLU A 113 -10.86 17.75 13.27
CA GLU A 113 -9.85 17.09 14.12
C GLU A 113 -9.65 17.83 15.45
N ALA A 114 -9.74 17.10 16.56
CA ALA A 114 -9.68 17.63 17.91
C ALA A 114 -8.33 18.29 18.22
N ASP A 115 -7.24 17.70 17.73
CA ASP A 115 -5.87 18.21 17.92
C ASP A 115 -5.41 19.13 16.78
N THR A 116 -6.34 19.86 16.17
CA THR A 116 -6.00 20.84 15.14
C THR A 116 -5.03 21.89 15.68
N GLY A 117 -3.85 21.99 15.06
CA GLY A 117 -2.83 22.96 15.42
C GLY A 117 -1.69 23.04 14.41
N PRO A 118 -0.77 24.01 14.57
CA PRO A 118 0.30 24.27 13.61
C PRO A 118 1.45 23.26 13.65
N HIS A 119 1.40 22.29 14.56
CA HIS A 119 2.42 21.25 14.68
C HIS A 119 2.14 20.06 13.75
N HIS A 120 0.94 19.96 13.20
CA HIS A 120 0.56 18.89 12.29
C HIS A 120 0.95 19.18 10.85
N ASN A 121 1.43 18.15 10.15
CA ASN A 121 1.65 18.23 8.72
C ASN A 121 0.30 18.26 8.00
N ILE A 122 0.15 19.28 7.15
CA ILE A 122 -1.04 19.47 6.33
C ILE A 122 -0.83 18.77 4.99
N ASN A 123 -1.82 18.00 4.57
CA ASN A 123 -1.87 17.37 3.26
C ASN A 123 -2.73 18.21 2.30
N THR A 124 -2.30 18.38 1.05
CA THR A 124 -3.05 19.20 0.06
C THR A 124 -3.74 18.37 -1.02
N GLY A 125 -3.93 17.08 -0.78
CA GLY A 125 -4.69 16.20 -1.66
C GLY A 125 -6.18 16.46 -1.58
N VAL A 126 -6.73 16.61 -0.36
CA VAL A 126 -8.14 16.97 -0.15
C VAL A 126 -8.21 18.21 0.73
N TYR A 127 -8.98 19.20 0.29
CA TYR A 127 -9.24 20.40 1.07
C TYR A 127 -10.51 21.11 0.66
N PHE A 128 -11.06 21.88 1.59
CA PHE A 128 -12.19 22.79 1.38
C PHE A 128 -11.76 24.24 1.58
N ILE A 129 -12.20 25.12 0.70
CA ILE A 129 -12.05 26.57 0.82
C ILE A 129 -13.44 27.20 0.78
N GLN A 130 -13.82 27.83 1.89
CA GLN A 130 -15.03 28.64 1.95
C GLN A 130 -14.88 29.87 1.07
N GLN A 131 -15.94 30.38 0.44
CA GLN A 131 -15.95 31.74 -0.09
C GLN A 131 -16.07 32.76 1.05
N TYR A 132 -15.01 33.52 1.31
CA TYR A 132 -14.93 34.57 2.35
C TYR A 132 -14.11 35.79 1.85
N PRO A 133 -14.22 36.97 2.50
CA PRO A 133 -13.56 38.21 2.04
C PRO A 133 -12.03 38.10 1.86
N GLY A 134 -11.36 37.27 2.68
CA GLY A 134 -9.90 37.11 2.64
C GLY A 134 -9.39 36.02 1.69
N GLY A 135 -10.24 35.16 1.12
CA GLY A 135 -9.75 33.94 0.46
C GLY A 135 -8.93 34.17 -0.81
N LYS A 136 -9.18 35.26 -1.53
CA LYS A 136 -8.33 35.66 -2.66
C LYS A 136 -6.91 36.03 -2.19
N ASN A 137 -6.79 36.68 -1.03
CA ASN A 137 -5.49 37.04 -0.45
C ASN A 137 -4.75 35.78 0.01
N PHE A 138 -5.46 34.85 0.66
CA PHE A 138 -4.90 33.56 1.06
C PHE A 138 -4.35 32.76 -0.14
N LEU A 139 -5.13 32.62 -1.21
CA LEU A 139 -4.70 31.90 -2.42
C LEU A 139 -3.50 32.58 -3.10
N ASN A 140 -3.46 33.91 -3.13
CA ASN A 140 -2.32 34.67 -3.64
C ASN A 140 -1.08 34.49 -2.75
N ALA A 141 -1.26 34.52 -1.43
CA ALA A 141 -0.19 34.30 -0.47
C ALA A 141 0.39 32.89 -0.61
N TRP A 142 -0.46 31.88 -0.83
CA TRP A 142 -0.03 30.51 -1.08
C TRP A 142 0.78 30.42 -2.39
N LEU A 143 0.27 30.96 -3.50
CA LEU A 143 0.98 31.01 -4.77
C LEU A 143 2.32 31.75 -4.69
N SER A 144 2.42 32.79 -3.85
CA SER A 144 3.67 33.52 -3.64
C SER A 144 4.75 32.74 -2.89
N GLN A 145 4.38 31.62 -2.23
CA GLN A 145 5.37 30.77 -1.58
C GLN A 145 6.21 30.00 -2.59
N LYS A 146 5.75 29.83 -3.84
CA LYS A 146 6.53 29.18 -4.89
C LYS A 146 7.85 29.95 -5.09
N LYS A 147 8.95 29.33 -4.66
CA LYS A 147 10.32 29.83 -4.83
C LYS A 147 11.15 28.73 -5.45
N GLU A 148 11.90 29.07 -6.49
CA GLU A 148 12.78 28.11 -7.14
C GLU A 148 13.87 27.64 -6.18
N GLY A 149 14.18 26.34 -6.24
CA GLY A 149 15.22 25.70 -5.42
C GLY A 149 14.65 24.65 -4.44
N PRO A 150 15.54 23.86 -3.81
CA PRO A 150 15.13 22.85 -2.85
C PRO A 150 14.70 23.43 -1.50
N VAL A 151 13.81 22.70 -0.82
CA VAL A 151 13.28 22.95 0.54
C VAL A 151 14.42 23.24 1.53
N ARG A 152 15.50 22.46 1.46
CA ARG A 152 16.70 22.64 2.31
C ARG A 152 17.41 23.99 2.15
N THR A 153 17.23 24.66 1.02
CA THR A 153 17.73 26.03 0.79
C THR A 153 16.62 27.07 0.79
N ARG A 154 15.47 26.75 1.43
CA ARG A 154 14.25 27.58 1.48
C ARG A 154 13.56 27.78 0.12
N GLY A 155 13.88 26.99 -0.89
CA GLY A 155 13.08 26.92 -2.11
C GLY A 155 11.86 26.03 -1.87
N ILE A 156 10.68 26.43 -2.32
CA ILE A 156 9.45 25.68 -2.09
C ILE A 156 9.06 25.05 -3.42
N GLY A 157 9.40 23.77 -3.56
CA GLY A 157 9.24 23.02 -4.79
C GLY A 157 7.78 22.72 -5.13
N HIS A 158 6.93 22.45 -4.14
CA HIS A 158 5.52 22.07 -4.34
C HIS A 158 4.56 22.83 -3.43
N ASP A 159 3.29 22.78 -3.78
CA ASP A 159 2.24 23.53 -3.09
C ASP A 159 2.06 23.12 -1.62
N GLN A 160 2.17 21.82 -1.28
CA GLN A 160 1.98 21.35 0.09
C GLN A 160 2.99 21.98 1.07
N ASP A 161 4.27 22.05 0.69
CA ASP A 161 5.29 22.72 1.49
C ASP A 161 5.05 24.23 1.56
N GLY A 162 4.57 24.81 0.46
CA GLY A 162 4.16 26.21 0.43
C GLY A 162 3.01 26.50 1.39
N LEU A 163 2.03 25.60 1.48
CA LEU A 163 0.92 25.72 2.42
C LEU A 163 1.41 25.54 3.85
N ASN A 164 2.21 24.50 4.12
CA ASN A 164 2.75 24.26 5.45
C ASN A 164 3.57 25.47 5.92
N LEU A 165 4.36 26.11 5.05
CA LEU A 165 5.05 27.36 5.37
C LEU A 165 4.06 28.52 5.64
N LEU A 166 3.07 28.73 4.77
CA LEU A 166 2.06 29.79 4.91
C LEU A 166 1.25 29.65 6.21
N ALA A 167 0.80 28.43 6.49
CA ALA A 167 -0.07 28.10 7.60
C ALA A 167 0.69 28.04 8.92
N ARG A 168 1.84 27.36 8.94
CA ARG A 168 2.55 26.94 10.16
C ARG A 168 3.81 27.75 10.43
N GLY A 169 4.34 28.52 9.49
CA GLY A 169 5.52 29.36 9.71
C GLY A 169 6.69 28.61 10.34
N LYS A 170 7.11 29.05 11.53
CA LYS A 170 8.28 28.54 12.24
C LYS A 170 8.16 27.04 12.59
N GLU A 171 6.95 26.56 12.84
CA GLU A 171 6.65 25.16 13.19
C GLU A 171 6.95 24.19 12.04
N PHE A 172 6.87 24.63 10.77
CA PHE A 172 7.19 23.78 9.61
C PHE A 172 8.69 23.39 9.58
N TRP A 173 9.58 24.29 10.00
CA TRP A 173 11.03 24.08 9.97
C TRP A 173 11.64 23.64 11.30
N GLY A 174 10.81 23.22 12.26
CA GLY A 174 11.28 22.80 13.57
C GLY A 174 12.03 23.90 14.32
N ASN A 175 11.56 25.15 14.23
CA ASN A 175 12.13 26.30 14.94
C ASN A 175 13.54 26.75 14.53
N THR A 176 14.02 26.37 13.33
CA THR A 176 15.36 26.71 12.86
C THR A 176 15.55 28.16 12.41
N ASP A 177 14.48 28.89 12.05
CA ASP A 177 14.53 30.32 11.77
C ASP A 177 13.91 31.14 12.92
N PRO A 178 14.70 31.91 13.69
CA PRO A 178 14.19 32.70 14.80
C PRO A 178 13.35 33.91 14.35
N ASN A 179 13.49 34.36 13.10
CA ASN A 179 12.76 35.50 12.55
C ASN A 179 11.44 35.10 11.90
N MET A 180 11.18 33.80 11.73
CA MET A 180 9.92 33.31 11.19
C MET A 180 8.84 33.39 12.27
N PRO A 181 7.66 33.96 11.98
CA PRO A 181 6.60 34.01 12.96
C PRO A 181 6.07 32.59 13.27
N SER A 182 5.63 32.40 14.51
CA SER A 182 4.94 31.19 14.96
C SER A 182 3.46 31.34 14.71
N ALA A 183 2.78 30.24 14.39
CA ALA A 183 1.33 30.23 14.33
C ALA A 183 0.73 30.41 15.72
N TRP A 184 -0.29 31.25 15.81
CA TRP A 184 -1.04 31.35 17.05
C TRP A 184 -1.73 30.00 17.29
N PRO A 185 -1.49 29.34 18.45
CA PRO A 185 -2.21 28.13 18.80
C PRO A 185 -3.71 28.43 18.83
N SER A 186 -4.54 27.39 18.82
CA SER A 186 -5.99 27.51 18.74
C SER A 186 -6.51 28.70 19.54
N MET A 187 -7.23 29.61 18.88
CA MET A 187 -7.59 30.93 19.46
C MET A 187 -8.27 30.80 20.83
N ARG A 188 -8.88 29.64 21.12
CA ARG A 188 -9.17 29.09 22.45
C ARG A 188 -9.03 27.55 22.43
N GLN A 189 -8.69 26.96 23.57
CA GLN A 189 -8.68 25.49 23.74
C GLN A 189 -10.02 24.88 23.31
N GLY A 190 -9.99 23.84 22.48
CA GLY A 190 -11.18 23.15 21.97
C GLY A 190 -11.82 23.74 20.72
N GLN A 191 -11.32 24.85 20.17
CA GLN A 191 -11.89 25.45 18.95
C GLN A 191 -11.56 24.71 17.64
N ARG A 192 -10.69 23.70 17.68
CA ARG A 192 -10.29 22.87 16.51
C ARG A 192 -9.92 23.70 15.29
N MET A 193 -9.24 24.84 15.47
CA MET A 193 -8.81 25.73 14.39
C MET A 193 -7.65 26.61 14.86
N PHE A 194 -6.82 27.09 13.93
CA PHE A 194 -5.72 28.03 14.19
C PHE A 194 -5.57 29.04 13.04
N SER A 195 -4.86 30.15 13.28
CA SER A 195 -4.68 31.21 12.26
C SER A 195 -3.46 30.94 11.38
N ALA A 196 -3.60 31.12 10.06
CA ALA A 196 -2.51 31.02 9.11
C ALA A 196 -1.47 32.14 9.34
N VAL A 197 -0.21 31.76 9.53
CA VAL A 197 0.87 32.67 9.94
C VAL A 197 1.13 33.82 8.96
N LEU A 198 1.25 33.53 7.67
CA LEU A 198 1.71 34.54 6.70
C LEU A 198 0.55 35.27 5.98
N ASP A 199 -0.70 34.96 6.33
CA ASP A 199 -1.91 35.65 5.87
C ASP A 199 -2.64 36.38 7.01
N ASN A 200 -2.45 35.97 8.27
CA ASN A 200 -3.02 36.53 9.52
C ASN A 200 -4.56 36.68 9.58
N SER A 201 -5.29 36.39 8.50
CA SER A 201 -6.74 36.54 8.40
C SER A 201 -7.49 35.21 8.18
N THR A 202 -6.76 34.17 7.76
CA THR A 202 -7.32 32.87 7.43
C THR A 202 -7.31 31.94 8.64
N LEU A 203 -8.47 31.37 8.96
CA LEU A 203 -8.62 30.35 10.00
C LEU A 203 -8.63 28.97 9.35
N ILE A 204 -7.70 28.13 9.78
CA ILE A 204 -7.45 26.79 9.25
C ILE A 204 -7.98 25.76 10.25
N SER A 205 -8.61 24.70 9.74
CA SER A 205 -8.85 23.48 10.50
C SER A 205 -8.46 22.22 9.72
N LEU A 206 -8.37 21.09 10.42
CA LEU A 206 -7.97 19.82 9.85
C LEU A 206 -9.15 18.84 9.77
N LEU A 207 -9.20 18.11 8.66
CA LEU A 207 -10.09 16.97 8.49
C LEU A 207 -9.49 15.77 9.25
N PRO A 208 -10.28 15.08 10.10
CA PRO A 208 -9.77 13.98 10.90
C PRO A 208 -9.56 12.73 10.04
N VAL A 209 -8.45 12.04 10.26
CA VAL A 209 -8.05 10.85 9.48
C VAL A 209 -8.94 9.62 9.71
N SER A 210 -9.82 9.69 10.70
CA SER A 210 -10.89 8.72 10.93
C SER A 210 -12.06 8.84 9.95
N MET A 211 -12.19 9.97 9.24
CA MET A 211 -13.24 10.23 8.25
C MET A 211 -12.69 10.56 6.86
N PHE A 212 -11.51 11.20 6.80
CA PHE A 212 -10.78 11.62 5.61
C PHE A 212 -9.39 10.98 5.66
N GLY A 213 -9.35 9.68 5.37
CA GLY A 213 -8.21 8.83 5.69
C GLY A 213 -7.09 8.91 4.65
N ASN A 214 -5.91 8.43 5.04
CA ASN A 214 -4.88 8.00 4.11
C ASN A 214 -4.81 6.46 4.04
N ALA A 215 -4.08 5.90 3.07
CA ALA A 215 -4.01 4.45 2.88
C ALA A 215 -3.57 3.69 4.15
N TYR A 216 -2.67 4.28 4.95
CA TYR A 216 -2.23 3.64 6.20
C TYR A 216 -3.36 3.59 7.22
N THR A 217 -4.02 4.72 7.50
CA THR A 217 -5.13 4.81 8.46
C THR A 217 -6.36 3.99 8.02
N TYR A 218 -6.52 3.77 6.72
CA TYR A 218 -7.59 2.95 6.16
C TYR A 218 -7.28 1.45 6.22
N VAL A 219 -6.13 1.03 5.65
CA VAL A 219 -5.79 -0.40 5.46
C VAL A 219 -5.17 -1.00 6.72
N THR A 220 -4.19 -0.32 7.31
CA THR A 220 -3.42 -0.84 8.46
C THR A 220 -4.08 -0.47 9.78
N GLY A 221 -4.33 0.82 10.00
CA GLY A 221 -4.89 1.33 11.25
C GLY A 221 -6.38 1.09 11.39
N ARG A 222 -7.12 0.94 10.27
CA ARG A 222 -8.59 0.82 10.24
C ARG A 222 -9.29 1.84 11.15
N VAL A 223 -8.75 3.06 11.20
CA VAL A 223 -9.10 4.08 12.22
C VAL A 223 -10.60 4.41 12.17
N HIS A 224 -11.17 4.52 10.97
CA HIS A 224 -12.61 4.76 10.80
C HIS A 224 -13.50 3.72 11.48
N GLU A 225 -13.10 2.44 11.47
CA GLU A 225 -13.86 1.37 12.11
C GLU A 225 -13.69 1.39 13.63
N GLN A 226 -12.47 1.60 14.12
CA GLN A 226 -12.19 1.73 15.55
C GLN A 226 -12.95 2.89 16.18
N MET A 227 -13.03 4.00 15.45
CA MET A 227 -13.77 5.19 15.86
C MET A 227 -15.26 5.10 15.56
N GLN A 228 -15.70 4.10 14.78
CA GLN A 228 -17.06 4.01 14.23
C GLN A 228 -17.53 5.30 13.54
N HIS A 229 -16.60 5.94 12.84
CA HIS A 229 -16.82 7.18 12.10
C HIS A 229 -17.23 6.88 10.64
N PRO A 230 -17.99 7.76 9.99
CA PRO A 230 -18.26 7.64 8.56
C PRO A 230 -16.98 7.89 7.75
N LEU A 231 -16.59 6.94 6.90
CA LEU A 231 -15.51 7.15 5.95
C LEU A 231 -16.02 7.90 4.72
N TYR A 232 -15.54 9.12 4.49
CA TYR A 232 -15.87 9.91 3.30
C TYR A 232 -14.90 9.64 2.15
N GLU A 233 -13.61 9.63 2.44
CA GLU A 233 -12.57 9.44 1.43
C GLU A 233 -11.32 8.76 1.97
N VAL A 234 -10.54 8.20 1.05
CA VAL A 234 -9.17 7.78 1.29
C VAL A 234 -8.26 8.37 0.22
N HIS A 235 -7.27 9.15 0.65
CA HIS A 235 -6.15 9.58 -0.17
C HIS A 235 -5.07 8.48 -0.17
N TRP A 236 -4.73 7.93 -1.33
CA TRP A 236 -3.84 6.77 -1.45
C TRP A 236 -2.34 7.08 -1.25
N VAL A 237 -2.02 8.07 -0.42
CA VAL A 237 -0.68 8.31 0.16
C VAL A 237 -0.40 7.36 1.32
N TRP A 238 0.84 7.32 1.81
CA TRP A 238 1.31 6.37 2.84
C TRP A 238 1.26 4.88 2.43
N SER A 239 1.10 4.59 1.14
CA SER A 239 1.13 3.23 0.55
C SER A 239 2.44 2.90 -0.19
N GLY A 240 3.41 3.83 -0.18
CA GLY A 240 4.66 3.79 -0.94
C GLY A 240 4.83 5.02 -1.84
N THR A 241 6.02 5.20 -2.43
CA THR A 241 6.35 6.40 -3.23
C THR A 241 6.02 6.28 -4.71
N THR A 242 5.60 5.10 -5.19
CA THR A 242 5.38 4.83 -6.62
C THR A 242 3.91 4.62 -6.94
N LEU A 243 3.51 4.87 -8.19
CA LEU A 243 2.15 4.61 -8.67
C LEU A 243 1.78 3.14 -8.46
N GLU A 244 2.70 2.22 -8.73
CA GLU A 244 2.48 0.78 -8.59
C GLU A 244 2.16 0.40 -7.14
N ALA A 245 2.76 1.09 -6.17
CA ALA A 245 2.50 0.85 -4.76
C ALA A 245 1.07 1.26 -4.38
N LYS A 246 0.62 2.42 -4.88
CA LYS A 246 -0.77 2.89 -4.69
C LYS A 246 -1.76 1.91 -5.33
N GLN A 247 -1.54 1.54 -6.59
CA GLN A 247 -2.38 0.58 -7.32
C GLN A 247 -2.47 -0.76 -6.60
N GLN A 248 -1.33 -1.29 -6.14
CA GLN A 248 -1.31 -2.54 -5.40
C GLN A 248 -2.09 -2.45 -4.09
N THR A 249 -1.88 -1.41 -3.29
CA THR A 249 -2.62 -1.22 -2.03
C THR A 249 -4.11 -1.03 -2.25
N MET A 250 -4.52 -0.36 -3.33
CA MET A 250 -5.91 -0.27 -3.75
C MET A 250 -6.50 -1.64 -4.12
N ARG A 251 -5.74 -2.51 -4.82
CA ARG A 251 -6.18 -3.88 -5.13
C ARG A 251 -6.30 -4.73 -3.89
N ASP A 252 -5.31 -4.70 -3.00
CA ASP A 252 -5.33 -5.40 -1.70
C ASP A 252 -6.62 -5.05 -0.92
N ALA A 253 -7.06 -3.79 -0.99
CA ALA A 253 -8.26 -3.28 -0.34
C ALA A 253 -9.57 -3.42 -1.16
N LEU A 254 -9.55 -4.03 -2.35
CA LEU A 254 -10.70 -4.13 -3.27
C LEU A 254 -11.27 -2.77 -3.71
N LYS A 255 -10.42 -1.76 -3.89
CA LYS A 255 -10.78 -0.39 -4.29
C LYS A 255 -10.18 0.06 -5.62
N PHE A 256 -9.32 -0.75 -6.23
CA PHE A 256 -8.86 -0.49 -7.58
C PHE A 256 -9.89 -1.00 -8.59
N TRP A 257 -10.14 -0.21 -9.63
CA TRP A 257 -10.96 -0.65 -10.76
C TRP A 257 -10.06 -1.23 -11.85
N ASP A 258 -10.14 -2.55 -12.04
CA ASP A 258 -9.50 -3.23 -13.15
C ASP A 258 -10.52 -3.52 -14.28
N PRO A 259 -10.07 -3.60 -15.54
CA PRO A 259 -10.94 -3.93 -16.66
C PRO A 259 -11.48 -5.38 -16.55
N PRO A 260 -12.65 -5.70 -17.16
CA PRO A 260 -13.28 -7.01 -17.02
C PRO A 260 -12.38 -8.21 -17.35
N GLU A 261 -11.47 -8.06 -18.31
CA GLU A 261 -10.51 -9.10 -18.74
C GLU A 261 -9.56 -9.51 -17.61
N TYR A 262 -9.31 -8.61 -16.64
CA TYR A 262 -8.50 -8.92 -15.48
C TYR A 262 -9.11 -10.04 -14.62
N TYR A 263 -10.45 -10.06 -14.54
CA TYR A 263 -11.24 -11.00 -13.71
C TYR A 263 -11.81 -12.18 -14.49
N ASN A 264 -12.05 -12.03 -15.80
CA ASN A 264 -12.73 -13.04 -16.62
C ASN A 264 -12.08 -13.28 -18.00
N ALA A 265 -10.74 -13.34 -18.06
CA ALA A 265 -10.07 -13.78 -19.28
C ALA A 265 -10.45 -15.23 -19.63
N LYS A 266 -10.65 -15.51 -20.93
CA LYS A 266 -11.10 -16.83 -21.42
C LYS A 266 -10.15 -17.97 -21.01
N ASP A 267 -8.86 -17.68 -20.95
CA ASP A 267 -7.75 -18.58 -20.62
C ASP A 267 -7.23 -18.39 -19.18
N LEU A 268 -7.96 -17.69 -18.31
CA LEU A 268 -7.57 -17.46 -16.91
C LEU A 268 -7.40 -18.80 -16.16
N ALA A 269 -6.14 -19.19 -15.94
CA ALA A 269 -5.74 -20.35 -15.17
C ALA A 269 -4.95 -19.89 -13.94
N LEU A 270 -5.50 -20.16 -12.77
CA LEU A 270 -5.05 -19.63 -11.48
C LEU A 270 -4.42 -20.74 -10.64
N ILE A 271 -3.42 -20.36 -9.85
CA ILE A 271 -2.88 -21.18 -8.77
C ILE A 271 -2.88 -20.39 -7.45
N THR A 272 -3.27 -21.06 -6.38
CA THR A 272 -3.31 -20.55 -5.00
C THR A 272 -2.60 -21.54 -4.09
N PHE A 273 -2.19 -21.12 -2.90
CA PHE A 273 -1.56 -21.99 -1.92
C PHE A 273 -1.75 -21.45 -0.51
N ASP A 274 -1.74 -22.35 0.45
CA ASP A 274 -1.76 -21.99 1.87
C ASP A 274 -0.35 -21.68 2.38
N ILE A 275 -0.28 -20.77 3.34
CA ILE A 275 0.93 -20.52 4.12
C ILE A 275 0.60 -20.61 5.61
N TRP A 276 1.56 -21.09 6.37
CA TRP A 276 1.58 -20.96 7.81
C TRP A 276 2.02 -19.55 8.20
N ILE A 277 1.24 -18.93 9.08
CA ILE A 277 1.51 -17.61 9.63
C ILE A 277 2.02 -17.79 11.07
N PRO A 278 3.21 -17.25 11.41
CA PRO A 278 3.70 -17.25 12.78
C PRO A 278 2.76 -16.53 13.74
N GLU A 279 2.50 -17.10 14.91
CA GLU A 279 1.75 -16.43 15.97
C GLU A 279 2.66 -15.46 16.74
N ALA A 280 2.17 -14.23 16.97
CA ALA A 280 2.86 -13.30 17.85
C ALA A 280 2.72 -13.73 19.32
N PRO A 281 3.73 -13.45 20.17
CA PRO A 281 3.58 -13.54 21.60
C PRO A 281 2.38 -12.72 22.10
N GLU A 282 1.66 -13.20 23.12
CA GLU A 282 0.48 -12.49 23.67
C GLU A 282 0.80 -11.04 24.10
N THR A 283 2.02 -10.81 24.58
CA THR A 283 2.50 -9.50 25.04
C THR A 283 2.95 -8.57 23.92
N PHE A 284 2.96 -9.02 22.65
CA PHE A 284 3.56 -8.27 21.53
C PHE A 284 2.93 -6.88 21.34
N ASN A 285 1.61 -6.76 21.51
CA ASN A 285 0.91 -5.47 21.41
C ASN A 285 1.11 -4.55 22.61
N SER A 286 1.66 -5.05 23.72
CA SER A 286 1.96 -4.28 24.93
C SER A 286 3.43 -3.83 25.02
N LEU A 287 4.26 -4.24 24.07
CA LEU A 287 5.66 -3.84 23.98
C LEU A 287 5.77 -2.34 23.68
N LYS A 288 6.79 -1.71 24.28
CA LYS A 288 7.00 -0.26 24.24
C LYS A 288 8.13 0.13 23.28
N ASP A 289 8.35 1.43 23.14
CA ASP A 289 9.43 2.01 22.33
C ASP A 289 10.80 1.38 22.58
N GLU A 290 11.11 1.02 23.83
CA GLU A 290 12.37 0.37 24.23
C GLU A 290 12.54 -1.07 23.73
N ASP A 291 11.45 -1.71 23.30
CA ASP A 291 11.41 -3.07 22.75
C ASP A 291 11.38 -3.09 21.21
N THR A 292 11.48 -1.94 20.55
CA THR A 292 11.39 -1.82 19.07
C THR A 292 12.27 -2.82 18.34
N GLU A 293 13.53 -3.02 18.77
CA GLU A 293 14.44 -3.98 18.12
C GLU A 293 13.97 -5.43 18.27
N LYS A 294 13.40 -5.81 19.42
CA LYS A 294 12.86 -7.17 19.61
C LYS A 294 11.65 -7.41 18.70
N MET A 295 10.76 -6.42 18.59
CA MET A 295 9.61 -6.48 17.70
C MET A 295 10.04 -6.59 16.23
N LEU A 296 11.04 -5.81 15.84
CA LEU A 296 11.63 -5.86 14.51
C LEU A 296 12.23 -7.24 14.19
N GLN A 297 13.00 -7.81 15.12
CA GLN A 297 13.59 -9.14 14.94
C GLN A 297 12.51 -10.20 14.70
N PHE A 298 11.46 -10.19 15.52
CA PHE A 298 10.31 -11.07 15.32
C PHE A 298 9.66 -10.85 13.95
N HIS A 299 9.41 -9.59 13.57
CA HIS A 299 8.82 -9.26 12.28
C HIS A 299 9.63 -9.79 11.10
N VAL A 300 10.95 -9.59 11.08
CA VAL A 300 11.81 -10.05 9.99
C VAL A 300 11.81 -11.57 9.89
N ILE A 301 11.92 -12.27 11.02
CA ILE A 301 11.85 -13.74 11.06
C ILE A 301 10.49 -14.21 10.53
N ALA A 302 9.41 -13.62 11.02
CA ALA A 302 8.05 -13.99 10.64
C ALA A 302 7.74 -13.70 9.17
N ALA A 303 8.18 -12.54 8.66
CA ALA A 303 8.02 -12.15 7.26
C ALA A 303 8.83 -13.09 6.34
N ASN A 304 10.09 -13.37 6.67
CA ASN A 304 10.93 -14.26 5.87
C ASN A 304 10.37 -15.69 5.85
N ARG A 305 9.85 -16.21 6.97
CA ARG A 305 9.19 -17.53 7.00
C ARG A 305 7.96 -17.59 6.08
N GLN A 306 7.14 -16.55 6.04
CA GLN A 306 6.01 -16.50 5.12
C GLN A 306 6.46 -16.36 3.66
N LEU A 307 7.43 -15.49 3.36
CA LEU A 307 7.98 -15.31 2.01
C LEU A 307 8.61 -16.60 1.50
N ARG A 308 9.38 -17.31 2.32
CA ARG A 308 9.96 -18.62 1.97
C ARG A 308 8.94 -19.67 1.57
N GLN A 309 7.74 -19.65 2.15
CA GLN A 309 6.66 -20.51 1.69
C GLN A 309 6.11 -20.06 0.34
N ALA A 310 6.06 -18.74 0.09
CA ALA A 310 5.64 -18.19 -1.20
C ALA A 310 6.57 -18.57 -2.35
N TYR A 311 7.85 -18.81 -2.10
CA TYR A 311 8.82 -19.33 -3.09
C TYR A 311 8.28 -20.55 -3.86
N TYR A 312 7.67 -21.52 -3.16
CA TYR A 312 7.11 -22.72 -3.78
C TYR A 312 5.86 -22.43 -4.60
N GLY A 313 5.07 -21.44 -4.20
CA GLY A 313 3.96 -20.92 -5.01
C GLY A 313 4.46 -20.35 -6.34
N PHE A 314 5.58 -19.62 -6.34
CA PHE A 314 6.22 -19.14 -7.57
C PHE A 314 6.77 -20.28 -8.43
N ILE A 315 7.44 -21.28 -7.85
CA ILE A 315 7.91 -22.45 -8.60
C ILE A 315 6.74 -23.17 -9.26
N ALA A 316 5.67 -23.46 -8.52
CA ALA A 316 4.51 -24.15 -9.04
C ALA A 316 3.81 -23.33 -10.14
N ALA A 317 3.64 -22.03 -9.95
CA ALA A 317 3.09 -21.14 -10.98
C ALA A 317 3.91 -21.16 -12.27
N MET A 318 5.24 -21.08 -12.14
CA MET A 318 6.19 -21.10 -13.26
C MET A 318 6.12 -22.42 -14.03
N GLY A 319 6.16 -23.57 -13.34
CA GLY A 319 6.17 -24.86 -14.00
C GLY A 319 4.82 -25.28 -14.57
N LEU A 320 3.72 -24.94 -13.90
CA LEU A 320 2.36 -25.26 -14.35
C LEU A 320 1.79 -24.24 -15.33
N GLY A 321 2.46 -23.11 -15.56
CA GLY A 321 2.01 -22.05 -16.47
C GLY A 321 0.71 -21.39 -16.00
N ARG A 322 0.62 -21.09 -14.69
CA ARG A 322 -0.59 -20.51 -14.07
C ARG A 322 -0.30 -19.16 -13.43
N ILE A 323 -1.31 -18.30 -13.40
CA ILE A 323 -1.28 -17.01 -12.70
C ILE A 323 -1.31 -17.28 -11.20
N LEU A 324 -0.30 -16.77 -10.48
CA LEU A 324 -0.15 -16.93 -9.05
C LEU A 324 -1.03 -15.91 -8.31
N ILE A 325 -1.99 -16.38 -7.53
CA ILE A 325 -2.63 -15.57 -6.50
C ILE A 325 -1.80 -15.70 -5.23
N LEU A 326 -1.23 -14.58 -4.78
CA LEU A 326 -0.46 -14.55 -3.54
C LEU A 326 -1.40 -14.70 -2.33
N PRO A 327 -0.96 -15.35 -1.24
CA PRO A 327 -1.74 -15.49 -0.02
C PRO A 327 -1.78 -14.18 0.75
N LYS A 328 -2.65 -14.12 1.76
CA LYS A 328 -2.58 -13.06 2.78
C LYS A 328 -1.34 -13.25 3.62
N PHE A 329 -0.55 -12.19 3.75
CA PHE A 329 0.59 -12.14 4.67
C PHE A 329 0.22 -11.35 5.92
N HIS A 330 0.87 -11.66 7.03
CA HIS A 330 0.72 -10.92 8.29
C HIS A 330 2.00 -10.19 8.68
N CYS A 331 1.81 -8.93 9.07
CA CYS A 331 2.87 -8.00 9.42
C CYS A 331 2.84 -7.72 10.92
N PHE A 332 4.03 -7.70 11.51
CA PHE A 332 4.28 -7.42 12.93
C PHE A 332 5.05 -6.12 13.12
N CYS A 333 5.32 -5.43 12.00
CA CYS A 333 5.97 -4.15 11.96
C CYS A 333 5.51 -3.43 10.70
N ALA A 334 5.17 -2.15 10.82
CA ALA A 334 4.92 -1.30 9.69
C ALA A 334 6.22 -1.03 8.92
N LYS A 335 6.13 -0.98 7.60
CA LYS A 335 7.20 -0.45 6.74
C LYS A 335 6.99 1.05 6.52
N ASN A 336 8.05 1.83 6.67
CA ASN A 336 8.06 3.27 6.45
C ASN A 336 9.36 3.75 5.78
N TRP A 337 9.43 5.02 5.36
CA TRP A 337 10.68 5.65 4.88
C TRP A 337 11.46 6.37 5.98
N LYS A 338 10.85 6.58 7.15
CA LYS A 338 11.45 7.14 8.37
C LYS A 338 11.39 6.10 9.50
N GLU A 339 12.07 6.39 10.60
CA GLU A 339 12.07 5.55 11.80
C GLU A 339 10.67 5.14 12.25
N THR A 340 10.58 3.90 12.69
CA THR A 340 9.40 3.31 13.33
C THR A 340 9.72 3.04 14.78
N ILE A 341 8.73 3.24 15.66
CA ILE A 341 8.86 3.05 17.10
C ILE A 341 7.80 2.07 17.55
N ALA A 342 8.16 1.09 18.39
CA ALA A 342 7.31 -0.04 18.76
C ALA A 342 6.65 -0.70 17.53
N CYS A 343 7.44 -0.81 16.46
CA CYS A 343 7.05 -1.33 15.16
C CYS A 343 5.92 -0.59 14.42
N ARG A 344 5.60 0.63 14.85
CA ARG A 344 4.61 1.52 14.23
C ARG A 344 5.28 2.73 13.61
N VAL A 345 4.58 3.39 12.69
CA VAL A 345 5.02 4.70 12.20
C VAL A 345 4.87 5.70 13.34
N TYR A 346 5.79 6.66 13.46
CA TYR A 346 5.74 7.68 14.51
C TYR A 346 4.37 8.39 14.54
N GLY A 347 3.77 8.47 15.74
CA GLY A 347 2.44 9.08 15.96
C GLY A 347 1.26 8.16 15.65
N GLU A 348 1.49 6.91 15.27
CA GLU A 348 0.43 5.94 15.01
C GLU A 348 0.14 5.08 16.24
N LYS A 349 -1.13 4.97 16.63
CA LYS A 349 -1.56 4.27 17.87
C LYS A 349 -2.68 3.24 17.68
N HIS A 350 -3.20 3.09 16.47
CA HIS A 350 -4.41 2.34 16.19
C HIS A 350 -4.12 0.90 15.73
N SER A 351 -3.00 0.66 15.06
CA SER A 351 -2.68 -0.66 14.54
C SER A 351 -2.49 -1.71 15.64
N THR A 352 -3.08 -2.89 15.43
CA THR A 352 -2.89 -4.08 16.26
C THR A 352 -2.15 -5.14 15.47
N PHE A 353 -1.15 -5.77 16.08
CA PHE A 353 -0.36 -6.81 15.45
C PHE A 353 -0.89 -8.22 15.77
N PRO A 354 -0.80 -9.17 14.81
CA PRO A 354 -0.52 -8.91 13.41
C PRO A 354 -1.66 -8.16 12.73
N PHE A 355 -1.33 -7.36 11.71
CA PHE A 355 -2.30 -6.88 10.73
C PHE A 355 -2.05 -7.53 9.37
N GLU A 356 -3.06 -7.55 8.50
CA GLU A 356 -2.92 -8.01 7.11
C GLU A 356 -1.98 -7.07 6.35
N CYS A 357 -0.83 -7.58 5.89
CA CYS A 357 0.11 -6.77 5.12
C CYS A 357 -0.52 -6.39 3.78
N SER A 358 -0.42 -5.12 3.39
CA SER A 358 -0.42 -4.82 1.96
C SER A 358 0.78 -5.51 1.31
N LEU A 359 0.63 -6.05 0.10
CA LEU A 359 1.71 -6.79 -0.56
C LEU A 359 2.94 -5.89 -0.79
N SER A 360 2.73 -4.58 -0.95
CA SER A 360 3.79 -3.56 -1.08
C SER A 360 4.68 -3.39 0.17
N GLN A 361 4.25 -3.88 1.33
CA GLN A 361 5.07 -3.90 2.56
C GLN A 361 6.15 -4.99 2.52
N LEU A 362 5.90 -6.12 1.84
CA LEU A 362 6.84 -7.25 1.78
C LEU A 362 7.51 -7.41 0.41
N LEU A 363 6.83 -7.02 -0.65
CA LEU A 363 7.23 -7.21 -2.04
C LEU A 363 7.31 -5.87 -2.77
N ARG A 364 8.18 -5.77 -3.78
CA ARG A 364 8.32 -4.56 -4.59
C ARG A 364 7.12 -4.42 -5.51
N ALA A 365 6.36 -3.34 -5.35
CA ALA A 365 5.11 -3.13 -6.09
C ALA A 365 5.27 -3.20 -7.63
N LYS A 366 6.34 -2.62 -8.18
CA LYS A 366 6.64 -2.72 -9.63
C LYS A 366 6.81 -4.17 -10.11
N ARG A 367 7.35 -5.04 -9.27
CA ARG A 367 7.53 -6.47 -9.58
C ARG A 367 6.24 -7.25 -9.37
N LEU A 368 5.38 -6.86 -8.43
CA LEU A 368 4.04 -7.42 -8.30
C LEU A 368 3.20 -7.18 -9.57
N LEU A 369 3.26 -5.97 -10.12
CA LEU A 369 2.51 -5.62 -11.32
C LEU A 369 3.01 -6.31 -12.59
N HIS A 370 4.34 -6.40 -12.76
CA HIS A 370 4.94 -6.96 -13.97
C HIS A 370 5.16 -8.48 -13.90
N GLY A 371 5.05 -9.06 -12.71
CA GLY A 371 5.36 -10.47 -12.47
C GLY A 371 6.86 -10.76 -12.50
N LEU A 372 7.16 -12.04 -12.68
CA LEU A 372 8.50 -12.61 -12.75
C LEU A 372 8.75 -13.12 -14.17
N ASN A 373 9.90 -12.82 -14.76
CA ASN A 373 10.33 -13.38 -16.04
C ASN A 373 11.73 -13.97 -15.87
N VAL A 374 11.94 -15.18 -16.39
CA VAL A 374 13.21 -15.92 -16.28
C VAL A 374 13.55 -16.50 -17.64
N GLU A 375 14.81 -16.35 -18.06
CA GLU A 375 15.30 -16.82 -19.34
C GLU A 375 16.71 -17.43 -19.21
N SER A 376 16.83 -18.74 -19.44
CA SER A 376 18.09 -19.44 -19.70
C SER A 376 18.33 -19.59 -21.21
N GLU A 377 19.47 -20.17 -21.61
CA GLU A 377 19.75 -20.47 -23.02
C GLU A 377 18.74 -21.47 -23.62
N THR A 378 18.14 -22.30 -22.77
CA THR A 378 17.32 -23.46 -23.11
C THR A 378 15.84 -23.28 -22.77
N LYS A 379 15.48 -22.38 -21.85
CA LYS A 379 14.12 -22.27 -21.30
C LYS A 379 13.76 -20.82 -20.98
N LYS A 380 12.53 -20.43 -21.33
CA LYS A 380 11.90 -19.18 -20.90
C LYS A 380 10.67 -19.49 -20.06
N GLY A 381 10.45 -18.70 -19.03
CA GLY A 381 9.28 -18.83 -18.16
C GLY A 381 8.87 -17.50 -17.57
N SER A 382 7.58 -17.37 -17.25
CA SER A 382 7.03 -16.20 -16.58
C SER A 382 5.98 -16.57 -15.54
N VAL A 383 5.85 -15.74 -14.52
CA VAL A 383 4.78 -15.81 -13.51
C VAL A 383 4.08 -14.47 -13.47
N THR A 384 2.80 -14.48 -13.84
CA THR A 384 1.90 -13.34 -13.61
C THR A 384 1.29 -13.47 -12.22
N ILE A 385 1.09 -12.34 -11.54
CA ILE A 385 0.64 -12.29 -10.15
C ILE A 385 -0.76 -11.65 -10.05
N ARG A 386 -1.51 -12.10 -9.05
CA ARG A 386 -2.73 -11.48 -8.52
C ARG A 386 -2.62 -11.33 -7.01
N GLU A 387 -3.25 -10.28 -6.51
CA GLU A 387 -3.36 -9.99 -5.08
C GLU A 387 -4.20 -11.03 -4.34
N HIS A 388 -4.01 -11.11 -3.03
CA HIS A 388 -4.73 -12.03 -2.16
C HIS A 388 -6.25 -11.80 -2.14
N SER A 389 -6.71 -10.60 -2.47
CA SER A 389 -8.12 -10.23 -2.49
C SER A 389 -8.82 -10.61 -3.80
N PHE A 390 -8.09 -11.06 -4.83
CA PHE A 390 -8.62 -11.29 -6.17
C PHE A 390 -9.88 -12.16 -6.19
N LEU A 391 -9.86 -13.34 -5.55
CA LEU A 391 -11.01 -14.26 -5.52
C LEU A 391 -12.19 -13.75 -4.67
N SER A 392 -11.93 -12.82 -3.75
CA SER A 392 -12.96 -12.15 -2.95
C SER A 392 -13.62 -11.00 -3.72
N ASN A 393 -13.03 -10.57 -4.84
CA ASN A 393 -13.61 -9.53 -5.67
C ASN A 393 -14.92 -10.03 -6.31
N GLN A 394 -15.96 -9.20 -6.25
CA GLN A 394 -17.28 -9.48 -6.82
C GLN A 394 -17.25 -9.59 -8.35
N ASN A 395 -16.26 -8.98 -9.00
CA ASN A 395 -16.10 -9.01 -10.45
C ASN A 395 -15.53 -10.35 -10.95
N VAL A 396 -14.99 -11.19 -10.07
CA VAL A 396 -14.59 -12.57 -10.43
C VAL A 396 -15.86 -13.43 -10.50
N PRO A 397 -16.19 -14.00 -11.67
CA PRO A 397 -17.36 -14.87 -11.82
C PRO A 397 -17.33 -16.10 -10.90
N ASP A 398 -18.49 -16.47 -10.38
CA ASP A 398 -18.64 -17.66 -9.53
C ASP A 398 -18.25 -18.96 -10.23
N GLU A 399 -18.39 -19.04 -11.55
CA GLU A 399 -17.96 -20.20 -12.34
C GLU A 399 -16.45 -20.45 -12.24
N ILE A 400 -15.64 -19.38 -12.17
CA ILE A 400 -14.20 -19.49 -11.95
C ILE A 400 -13.94 -20.00 -10.53
N LYS A 401 -14.61 -19.42 -9.53
CA LYS A 401 -14.45 -19.79 -8.10
C LYS A 401 -14.82 -21.25 -7.84
N LYS A 402 -15.87 -21.77 -8.51
CA LYS A 402 -16.35 -23.16 -8.39
C LYS A 402 -15.47 -24.18 -9.12
N SER A 403 -14.71 -23.76 -10.13
CA SER A 403 -13.78 -24.64 -10.86
C SER A 403 -12.44 -24.77 -10.11
N ARG A 404 -12.49 -25.38 -8.92
CA ARG A 404 -11.34 -25.47 -7.99
C ARG A 404 -10.93 -26.92 -7.73
N LEU A 405 -9.65 -27.21 -7.96
CA LEU A 405 -8.97 -28.45 -7.59
C LEU A 405 -8.00 -28.19 -6.44
N VAL A 406 -8.14 -28.90 -5.34
CA VAL A 406 -7.24 -28.92 -4.19
C VAL A 406 -6.27 -30.09 -4.35
N LEU A 407 -4.98 -29.78 -4.37
CA LEU A 407 -3.92 -30.79 -4.30
C LEU A 407 -3.54 -30.94 -2.83
N GLU A 408 -3.69 -32.16 -2.31
CA GLU A 408 -3.27 -32.50 -0.96
C GLU A 408 -2.08 -33.47 -0.99
N PRO A 409 -1.04 -33.25 -0.17
CA PRO A 409 0.04 -34.20 -0.07
C PRO A 409 -0.47 -35.51 0.55
N ALA A 410 -0.01 -36.64 0.01
CA ALA A 410 -0.22 -37.94 0.61
C ALA A 410 0.28 -37.97 2.08
N ALA A 411 -0.27 -38.89 2.87
CA ALA A 411 0.14 -39.03 4.28
C ALA A 411 1.63 -39.35 4.39
N GLU A 412 2.10 -40.29 3.57
CA GLU A 412 3.47 -40.78 3.57
C GLU A 412 4.35 -40.07 2.53
N ARG A 413 5.60 -39.84 2.92
CA ARG A 413 6.63 -39.26 2.05
C ARG A 413 7.09 -40.30 1.03
N ARG A 414 7.21 -39.90 -0.23
CA ARG A 414 7.91 -40.68 -1.25
C ARG A 414 9.40 -40.69 -0.93
N LEU A 415 9.94 -41.87 -0.64
CA LEU A 415 11.34 -42.07 -0.28
C LEU A 415 12.24 -42.33 -1.50
N ASP A 416 11.72 -42.98 -2.53
CA ASP A 416 12.48 -43.35 -3.73
C ASP A 416 12.12 -42.45 -4.91
N LYS A 417 12.98 -41.46 -5.22
CA LYS A 417 12.89 -40.71 -6.48
C LYS A 417 13.33 -41.57 -7.68
N ASP A 418 14.27 -42.49 -7.49
CA ASP A 418 15.00 -43.17 -8.59
C ASP A 418 14.49 -44.58 -8.95
N VAL A 419 13.50 -45.14 -8.23
CA VAL A 419 13.15 -46.58 -8.34
C VAL A 419 11.77 -46.85 -9.00
N THR A 420 10.96 -45.82 -9.23
CA THR A 420 9.60 -45.99 -9.81
C THR A 420 9.36 -45.03 -10.99
N ALA A 421 8.55 -45.47 -11.96
CA ALA A 421 8.07 -44.63 -13.05
C ALA A 421 7.48 -43.30 -12.51
N PRO A 422 7.57 -42.19 -13.27
CA PRO A 422 7.05 -40.90 -12.81
C PRO A 422 5.58 -41.04 -12.36
N PRO A 423 5.18 -40.41 -11.24
CA PRO A 423 3.82 -40.48 -10.75
C PRO A 423 2.82 -40.07 -11.83
N SER A 424 1.75 -40.84 -11.98
CA SER A 424 0.65 -40.51 -12.88
C SER A 424 -0.63 -40.35 -12.07
N ALA A 425 -1.48 -39.43 -12.53
CA ALA A 425 -2.81 -39.22 -11.99
C ALA A 425 -3.78 -39.04 -13.16
N SER A 426 -5.00 -39.52 -12.98
CA SER A 426 -6.08 -39.43 -13.96
C SER A 426 -7.26 -38.65 -13.39
N LEU A 427 -8.22 -38.29 -14.25
CA LEU A 427 -9.47 -37.68 -13.80
C LEU A 427 -10.30 -38.58 -12.88
N GLN A 428 -10.06 -39.89 -12.87
CA GLN A 428 -10.78 -40.83 -11.99
C GLN A 428 -10.30 -40.76 -10.54
N ASP A 429 -9.07 -40.27 -10.33
CA ASP A 429 -8.47 -40.11 -9.01
C ASP A 429 -8.93 -38.83 -8.30
N VAL A 430 -9.65 -37.96 -9.03
CA VAL A 430 -10.17 -36.70 -8.52
C VAL A 430 -11.49 -36.91 -7.80
N VAL A 431 -11.51 -36.58 -6.51
CA VAL A 431 -12.68 -36.72 -5.64
C VAL A 431 -13.42 -35.40 -5.53
N LYS A 432 -14.74 -35.40 -5.71
CA LYS A 432 -15.58 -34.22 -5.46
C LYS A 432 -15.85 -34.07 -3.96
N LEU A 433 -15.61 -32.88 -3.42
CA LEU A 433 -15.81 -32.53 -2.02
C LEU A 433 -17.23 -32.01 -1.74
N PRO A 434 -17.70 -32.03 -0.47
CA PRO A 434 -19.04 -31.56 -0.10
C PRO A 434 -19.30 -30.08 -0.41
N ASP A 435 -18.26 -29.25 -0.39
CA ASP A 435 -18.33 -27.82 -0.72
C ASP A 435 -18.41 -27.55 -2.25
N GLY A 436 -18.43 -28.60 -3.06
CA GLY A 436 -18.47 -28.53 -4.52
C GLY A 436 -17.11 -28.40 -5.19
N SER A 437 -16.02 -28.24 -4.42
CA SER A 437 -14.66 -28.28 -4.95
C SER A 437 -14.21 -29.72 -5.24
N PHE A 438 -13.03 -29.87 -5.82
CA PHE A 438 -12.45 -31.16 -6.18
C PHE A 438 -11.11 -31.33 -5.47
N LYS A 439 -10.74 -32.57 -5.18
CA LYS A 439 -9.51 -32.91 -4.48
C LYS A 439 -8.75 -34.00 -5.21
N LEU A 440 -7.43 -33.87 -5.25
CA LEU A 440 -6.51 -34.91 -5.67
C LEU A 440 -5.42 -35.07 -4.61
N THR A 441 -5.25 -36.29 -4.10
CA THR A 441 -4.12 -36.63 -3.24
C THR A 441 -2.91 -36.92 -4.13
N VAL A 442 -1.79 -36.24 -3.87
CA VAL A 442 -0.57 -36.34 -4.68
C VAL A 442 0.60 -36.88 -3.85
N PRO A 443 1.48 -37.73 -4.42
CA PRO A 443 2.75 -38.08 -3.79
C PRO A 443 3.58 -36.83 -3.50
N TRP A 444 4.50 -36.91 -2.53
CA TRP A 444 5.38 -35.78 -2.20
C TRP A 444 6.75 -36.24 -1.70
N PRO A 445 7.83 -35.49 -1.97
CA PRO A 445 7.87 -34.29 -2.81
C PRO A 445 7.82 -34.63 -4.32
N LEU A 446 7.30 -33.70 -5.13
CA LEU A 446 7.31 -33.77 -6.60
C LEU A 446 8.11 -32.61 -7.17
N ASP A 447 9.12 -32.90 -7.97
CA ASP A 447 9.77 -31.84 -8.74
C ASP A 447 8.76 -31.23 -9.72
N VAL A 448 8.94 -29.96 -10.10
CA VAL A 448 7.87 -29.23 -10.78
C VAL A 448 7.56 -29.81 -12.17
N GLU A 449 8.54 -30.41 -12.83
CA GLU A 449 8.34 -31.19 -14.05
C GLU A 449 7.51 -32.48 -13.82
N GLU A 450 7.71 -33.20 -12.71
CA GLU A 450 6.87 -34.36 -12.33
C GLU A 450 5.43 -33.92 -12.05
N LEU A 451 5.26 -32.83 -11.29
CA LEU A 451 3.95 -32.26 -10.99
C LEU A 451 3.21 -31.84 -12.28
N LYS A 452 3.94 -31.25 -13.23
CA LYS A 452 3.39 -30.85 -14.53
C LYS A 452 2.92 -32.05 -15.35
N GLU A 453 3.73 -33.10 -15.45
CA GLU A 453 3.38 -34.29 -16.24
C GLU A 453 2.22 -35.05 -15.59
N MET A 454 2.27 -35.26 -14.27
CA MET A 454 1.21 -35.93 -13.51
C MET A 454 -0.15 -35.24 -13.67
N LEU A 455 -0.18 -33.90 -13.76
CA LEU A 455 -1.43 -33.14 -13.85
C LEU A 455 -1.84 -32.78 -15.28
N LYS A 456 -1.09 -33.19 -16.31
CA LYS A 456 -1.27 -32.75 -17.71
C LYS A 456 -2.70 -32.89 -18.25
N GLU A 457 -3.37 -33.99 -17.93
CA GLU A 457 -4.76 -34.24 -18.34
C GLU A 457 -5.81 -33.57 -17.44
N ILE A 458 -5.41 -33.27 -16.20
CA ILE A 458 -6.29 -32.74 -15.14
C ILE A 458 -6.34 -31.21 -15.20
N LEU A 459 -5.19 -30.53 -15.35
CA LEU A 459 -5.09 -29.07 -15.34
C LEU A 459 -6.09 -28.38 -16.28
N PRO A 460 -6.29 -28.80 -17.54
CA PRO A 460 -7.20 -28.11 -18.46
C PRO A 460 -8.67 -28.11 -18.00
N LYS A 461 -9.05 -28.96 -17.03
CA LYS A 461 -10.42 -29.05 -16.50
C LYS A 461 -10.70 -28.08 -15.36
N PHE A 462 -9.66 -27.49 -14.76
CA PHE A 462 -9.78 -26.65 -13.57
C PHE A 462 -9.22 -25.25 -13.78
N ARG A 463 -10.04 -24.24 -13.51
CA ARG A 463 -9.64 -22.83 -13.55
C ARG A 463 -8.73 -22.48 -12.38
N ILE A 464 -8.96 -23.05 -11.20
CA ILE A 464 -8.17 -22.84 -9.99
C ILE A 464 -7.54 -24.16 -9.55
N VAL A 465 -6.22 -24.15 -9.35
CA VAL A 465 -5.50 -25.19 -8.61
C VAL A 465 -5.05 -24.61 -7.28
N HIS A 466 -5.26 -25.35 -6.19
CA HIS A 466 -4.94 -24.93 -4.85
C HIS A 466 -4.00 -25.93 -4.19
N LEU A 467 -2.83 -25.48 -3.75
CA LEU A 467 -1.87 -26.30 -3.02
C LEU A 467 -2.13 -26.15 -1.53
N SER A 468 -2.68 -27.17 -0.86
CA SER A 468 -2.94 -27.10 0.59
C SER A 468 -1.65 -27.07 1.41
N ASN A 469 -0.53 -27.53 0.84
CA ASN A 469 0.79 -27.41 1.44
C ASN A 469 1.86 -27.37 0.34
N ALA A 470 2.16 -26.17 -0.16
CA ALA A 470 3.10 -25.99 -1.26
C ALA A 470 4.53 -26.43 -0.91
N THR A 471 4.98 -26.19 0.33
CA THR A 471 6.34 -26.55 0.78
C THR A 471 6.56 -28.06 0.86
N LYS A 472 5.47 -28.82 1.07
CA LYS A 472 5.50 -30.28 1.11
C LYS A 472 5.34 -30.89 -0.27
N ILE A 473 4.39 -30.40 -1.07
CA ILE A 473 4.05 -30.94 -2.40
C ILE A 473 5.18 -30.67 -3.41
N VAL A 474 5.66 -29.44 -3.47
CA VAL A 474 6.53 -28.96 -4.55
C VAL A 474 7.99 -29.11 -4.15
N GLY A 475 8.75 -29.82 -4.97
CA GLY A 475 10.20 -29.95 -4.86
C GLY A 475 10.91 -28.62 -5.10
N PHE A 476 12.15 -28.55 -4.64
CA PHE A 476 12.91 -27.30 -4.62
C PHE A 476 13.59 -26.93 -5.93
N ASP A 477 13.71 -27.85 -6.88
CA ASP A 477 14.57 -27.69 -8.05
C ASP A 477 13.80 -27.85 -9.37
N PHE A 478 14.12 -27.00 -10.34
CA PHE A 478 13.89 -27.28 -11.75
C PHE A 478 14.96 -28.25 -12.25
N TYR A 479 14.61 -29.14 -13.19
CA TYR A 479 15.59 -30.05 -13.82
C TYR A 479 16.75 -29.32 -14.53
N ASP A 480 16.52 -28.10 -15.00
CA ASP A 480 17.57 -27.24 -15.56
C ASP A 480 18.19 -26.37 -14.45
N PRO A 481 19.42 -26.68 -13.98
CA PRO A 481 20.06 -25.96 -12.89
C PRO A 481 20.43 -24.51 -13.27
N THR A 482 20.68 -24.23 -14.55
CA THR A 482 20.98 -22.87 -15.03
C THR A 482 19.72 -22.02 -15.01
N PHE A 483 18.59 -22.58 -15.45
CA PHE A 483 17.29 -21.92 -15.32
C PHE A 483 16.93 -21.69 -13.85
N HIS A 484 17.19 -22.67 -12.98
CA HIS A 484 16.94 -22.55 -11.55
C HIS A 484 17.74 -21.42 -10.91
N ALA A 485 19.04 -21.33 -11.18
CA ALA A 485 19.88 -20.26 -10.65
C ALA A 485 19.38 -18.86 -11.05
N LYS A 486 18.93 -18.71 -12.30
CA LYS A 486 18.32 -17.46 -12.79
C LYS A 486 16.96 -17.19 -12.15
N PHE A 487 16.18 -18.22 -11.88
CA PHE A 487 14.92 -18.09 -11.13
C PHE A 487 15.18 -17.57 -9.71
N ASP A 488 16.16 -18.14 -8.99
CA ASP A 488 16.55 -17.68 -7.65
C ASP A 488 17.02 -16.22 -7.66
N GLU A 489 17.79 -15.83 -8.68
CA GLU A 489 18.25 -14.45 -8.87
C GLU A 489 17.08 -13.47 -9.04
N GLU A 490 16.14 -13.79 -9.94
CA GLU A 490 15.00 -12.91 -10.23
C GLU A 490 13.99 -12.87 -9.10
N ILE A 491 13.69 -14.01 -8.45
CA ILE A 491 12.73 -14.03 -7.34
C ILE A 491 13.28 -13.28 -6.12
N SER A 492 14.60 -13.31 -5.89
CA SER A 492 15.23 -12.49 -4.83
C SER A 492 15.06 -10.99 -5.03
N LYS A 493 14.83 -10.53 -6.27
CA LYS A 493 14.54 -9.13 -6.59
C LYS A 493 13.07 -8.76 -6.33
N MET A 494 12.19 -9.74 -6.04
CA MET A 494 10.77 -9.51 -5.72
C MET A 494 10.59 -8.89 -4.35
N THR A 495 11.42 -9.24 -3.37
CA THR A 495 11.27 -8.75 -1.99
C THR A 495 11.77 -7.33 -1.83
N THR A 496 11.18 -6.65 -0.86
CA THR A 496 11.63 -5.33 -0.42
C THR A 496 12.43 -5.44 0.88
N TYR A 497 12.66 -4.30 1.52
CA TYR A 497 13.26 -4.22 2.84
C TYR A 497 12.25 -3.66 3.83
N TRP A 498 12.43 -4.01 5.09
CA TRP A 498 11.82 -3.29 6.19
C TRP A 498 12.65 -2.03 6.53
N CYS A 499 11.97 -0.94 6.88
CA CYS A 499 12.59 0.30 7.33
C CYS A 499 11.62 1.07 8.26
N CYS A 500 12.09 1.79 9.28
CA CYS A 500 13.51 2.06 9.59
C CYS A 500 13.85 2.00 11.09
N ARG A 501 15.08 1.57 11.41
CA ARG A 501 15.65 1.74 12.76
C ARG A 501 15.90 3.22 13.05
N SER A 502 15.77 3.61 14.32
CA SER A 502 16.24 4.91 14.81
C SER A 502 17.77 4.97 14.80
N GLN A 503 18.36 6.17 14.77
CA GLN A 503 19.82 6.31 14.87
C GLN A 503 20.35 5.74 16.20
N LYS A 504 19.59 5.92 17.28
CA LYS A 504 19.90 5.36 18.60
C LYS A 504 20.01 3.84 18.56
N ASP A 505 19.09 3.16 17.88
CA ASP A 505 19.12 1.69 17.78
C ASP A 505 20.21 1.20 16.83
N VAL A 506 20.46 1.92 15.75
CA VAL A 506 21.62 1.66 14.86
C VAL A 506 22.92 1.65 15.67
N ASP A 507 23.14 2.68 16.48
CA ASP A 507 24.36 2.81 17.28
C ASP A 507 24.41 1.76 18.41
N ARG A 508 23.28 1.54 19.11
CA ARG A 508 23.19 0.61 20.24
C ARG A 508 23.43 -0.85 19.83
N TYR A 509 22.90 -1.26 18.69
CA TYR A 509 22.95 -2.64 18.22
C TYR A 509 24.00 -2.88 17.13
N ASN A 510 24.73 -1.84 16.72
CA ASN A 510 25.66 -1.88 15.58
C ASN A 510 25.00 -2.50 14.33
N ALA A 511 23.80 -2.02 14.00
CA ALA A 511 22.92 -2.59 12.98
C ALA A 511 22.65 -1.62 11.82
N SER A 512 22.25 -2.14 10.66
CA SER A 512 21.84 -1.30 9.54
C SER A 512 20.49 -0.62 9.77
N VAL A 513 20.29 0.57 9.18
CA VAL A 513 19.01 1.29 9.23
C VAL A 513 17.85 0.47 8.66
N LYS A 514 18.14 -0.36 7.65
CA LYS A 514 17.19 -1.19 6.89
C LYS A 514 17.51 -2.67 7.07
N VAL A 515 16.51 -3.52 6.95
CA VAL A 515 16.69 -4.98 6.91
C VAL A 515 16.02 -5.53 5.66
N ASP A 516 16.80 -6.18 4.80
CA ASP A 516 16.23 -6.82 3.63
C ASP A 516 15.38 -8.04 4.02
N LEU A 517 14.23 -8.19 3.35
CA LEU A 517 13.42 -9.40 3.46
C LEU A 517 13.88 -10.45 2.44
N ARG A 518 13.74 -11.72 2.81
CA ARG A 518 14.27 -12.86 2.06
C ARG A 518 13.16 -13.83 1.70
N ILE A 519 13.07 -14.16 0.41
CA ILE A 519 12.13 -15.14 -0.14
C ILE A 519 12.77 -16.49 -0.41
N LEU A 520 14.11 -16.55 -0.56
CA LEU A 520 14.79 -17.81 -0.80
C LEU A 520 14.76 -18.70 0.46
N PRO A 521 14.56 -20.03 0.28
CA PRO A 521 14.81 -21.02 1.33
C PRO A 521 16.23 -20.90 1.90
N GLU A 522 16.44 -21.31 3.16
CA GLU A 522 17.72 -21.14 3.87
C GLU A 522 18.88 -21.83 3.15
N GLU A 523 18.62 -22.99 2.58
CA GLU A 523 19.57 -23.80 1.83
C GLU A 523 20.07 -23.11 0.55
N ARG A 524 19.27 -22.18 0.01
CA ARG A 524 19.53 -21.46 -1.24
C ARG A 524 19.96 -20.01 -1.01
N ASP A 525 19.66 -19.46 0.15
CA ASP A 525 20.06 -18.12 0.52
C ASP A 525 21.50 -18.11 1.04
N GLN A 526 22.46 -17.84 0.15
CA GLN A 526 23.88 -17.74 0.52
C GLN A 526 24.15 -16.66 1.59
N SER A 527 23.27 -15.65 1.70
CA SER A 527 23.37 -14.59 2.71
C SER A 527 22.84 -15.00 4.10
N SER A 528 22.06 -16.08 4.18
CA SER A 528 21.46 -16.56 5.43
C SER A 528 22.50 -17.05 6.45
N LYS A 529 23.67 -17.52 5.97
CA LYS A 529 24.79 -17.96 6.83
C LYS A 529 25.34 -16.85 7.73
N HIS A 530 25.12 -15.57 7.41
CA HIS A 530 25.57 -14.42 8.20
C HIS A 530 24.54 -13.91 9.23
N LEU A 531 23.25 -14.23 9.10
CA LEU A 531 22.24 -13.80 10.08
C LEU A 531 22.36 -14.58 11.41
N LEU A 532 22.80 -15.83 11.36
CA LEU A 532 23.04 -16.65 12.55
C LEU A 532 24.17 -16.09 13.44
N SER A 533 25.13 -15.34 12.89
CA SER A 533 26.25 -14.79 13.67
C SER A 533 25.96 -13.44 14.32
N VAL A 534 24.92 -12.72 13.88
CA VAL A 534 24.60 -11.37 14.39
C VAL A 534 23.53 -11.40 15.48
N PHE A 535 22.63 -12.40 15.50
CA PHE A 535 21.42 -12.34 16.33
C PHE A 535 21.34 -13.34 17.49
N GLY A 536 22.36 -14.17 17.71
CA GLY A 536 22.40 -15.11 18.84
C GLY A 536 21.37 -16.25 18.71
N THR A 537 21.77 -17.43 19.13
CA THR A 537 21.05 -18.69 18.92
C THR A 537 19.77 -18.87 19.76
N THR A 538 19.40 -17.94 20.61
CA THR A 538 18.43 -18.19 21.70
C THR A 538 16.95 -17.98 21.35
N PHE A 539 16.59 -17.29 20.26
CA PHE A 539 15.18 -17.07 19.89
C PHE A 539 14.62 -18.01 18.81
N VAL A 540 15.49 -18.75 18.13
CA VAL A 540 15.07 -19.55 16.95
C VAL A 540 14.50 -20.92 17.34
N THR A 541 14.82 -21.45 18.52
CA THR A 541 14.45 -22.82 18.92
C THR A 541 13.06 -22.97 19.55
N SER A 542 12.37 -21.87 19.88
CA SER A 542 11.06 -21.91 20.56
C SER A 542 9.85 -21.70 19.64
N ILE A 543 10.09 -21.44 18.34
CA ILE A 543 9.02 -21.27 17.35
C ILE A 543 9.20 -22.34 16.27
N SER A 544 8.97 -23.60 16.64
CA SER A 544 8.76 -24.70 15.69
C SER A 544 7.30 -24.70 15.20
N PRO A 545 7.02 -25.21 13.98
CA PRO A 545 5.68 -25.26 13.40
C PRO A 545 4.68 -26.06 14.24
#